data_AF-A0A521UE36-F1
#
_entry.id   AF-A0A521UE36-F1
#
_cell.length_a   1.000
_cell.length_b   1.000
_cell.length_c   1.000
_cell.angle_alpha   90.00
_cell.angle_beta   90.00
_cell.angle_gamma   90.00
#
_symmetry.space_group_name_H-M   'P 1'
#
loop_
_entity.id
_entity.type
_entity.pdbx_description
1 polymer ?
#
loop_
_entity_poly.entity_id
_entity_poly.type
_entity_poly.pdbx_seq_one_letter_code
_entity_poly.pdbx_strand_id
1 'polypeptide(L)'
;MTDARASVRTVVAAIVPRVATGDTILLAFSSMTPRLVACLYANLCSFVLDYAARQKVGGLHLKYNVFRQLPVLAPSAYRSEHVVAGSGPIVEWLLPRVLELTYTAWDLESFAQDVGYYGPPFRWDSDRRAHLRAELDAAFFHLYGLSRDDTDYVMESFPVVRRNDERAHGEFRTKRLILEVYDALSDAARSGSPYVSRLEPPPADPRVTHAARPDPAARPVGD
;
A
#
# COMPACT_ATOMS: atom_id res chain seq x y z
N MET A 1 -1.41 23.02 -17.48
CA MET A 1 -0.10 22.54 -17.92
C MET A 1 0.51 21.73 -16.79
N THR A 2 0.27 20.42 -16.77
CA THR A 2 0.91 19.49 -15.80
C THR A 2 2.35 19.31 -16.26
N ASP A 3 3.30 19.83 -15.49
CA ASP A 3 4.72 19.59 -15.74
C ASP A 3 4.98 18.07 -15.68
N ALA A 4 5.32 17.48 -16.83
CA ALA A 4 5.64 16.06 -16.96
C ALA A 4 6.85 15.64 -16.09
N ARG A 5 7.60 16.61 -15.52
CA ARG A 5 8.70 16.36 -14.59
C ARG A 5 8.26 16.21 -13.13
N ALA A 6 7.09 16.72 -12.75
CA ALA A 6 6.63 16.72 -11.36
C ALA A 6 5.78 15.47 -11.06
N SER A 7 6.35 14.27 -11.24
CA SER A 7 5.67 13.06 -10.80
C SER A 7 5.50 13.09 -9.28
N VAL A 8 4.30 12.74 -8.80
CA VAL A 8 4.00 12.65 -7.37
C VAL A 8 4.91 11.61 -6.69
N ARG A 9 5.24 10.54 -7.42
CA ARG A 9 6.02 9.37 -6.97
C ARG A 9 7.10 9.00 -7.98
N THR A 10 8.25 8.54 -7.52
CA THR A 10 9.36 8.06 -8.36
C THR A 10 9.17 6.60 -8.75
N VAL A 11 8.62 5.79 -7.85
CA VAL A 11 8.27 4.39 -8.12
C VAL A 11 6.75 4.28 -8.18
N VAL A 12 6.25 3.83 -9.34
CA VAL A 12 4.85 3.49 -9.53
C VAL A 12 4.78 2.01 -9.83
N ALA A 13 4.52 1.20 -8.81
CA ALA A 13 4.36 -0.24 -8.94
C ALA A 13 2.90 -0.60 -9.22
N ALA A 14 2.70 -1.73 -9.91
CA ALA A 14 1.38 -2.30 -10.16
C ALA A 14 1.47 -3.82 -10.21
N ILE A 15 0.41 -4.49 -9.78
CA ILE A 15 0.16 -5.90 -10.09
C ILE A 15 -0.66 -5.90 -11.39
N VAL A 16 -0.15 -6.60 -12.41
CA VAL A 16 -0.78 -6.66 -13.73
C VAL A 16 -1.09 -8.11 -14.09
N PRO A 17 -2.18 -8.38 -14.83
CA PRO A 17 -2.43 -9.71 -15.37
C PRO A 17 -1.32 -10.11 -16.35
N ARG A 18 -1.31 -11.39 -16.74
CA ARG A 18 -0.34 -11.91 -17.72
C ARG A 18 -0.64 -11.37 -19.13
N VAL A 19 -0.13 -10.18 -19.42
CA VAL A 19 -0.31 -9.46 -20.69
C VAL A 19 1.01 -8.84 -21.16
N ALA A 20 1.07 -8.45 -22.44
CA ALA A 20 2.22 -7.71 -22.97
C ALA A 20 2.28 -6.31 -22.36
N THR A 21 3.49 -5.83 -22.07
CA THR A 21 3.73 -4.48 -21.52
C THR A 21 4.76 -3.74 -22.36
N GLY A 22 4.72 -2.41 -22.33
CA GLY A 22 5.78 -1.56 -22.90
C GLY A 22 7.09 -1.66 -22.11
N ASP A 23 8.17 -1.10 -22.66
CA ASP A 23 9.52 -1.12 -22.09
C ASP A 23 9.67 -0.30 -20.80
N THR A 24 8.75 0.62 -20.53
CA THR A 24 8.72 1.45 -19.32
C THR A 24 8.17 0.70 -18.09
N ILE A 25 7.45 -0.41 -18.28
CA ILE A 25 7.02 -1.27 -17.19
C ILE A 25 8.11 -2.30 -16.95
N LEU A 26 8.88 -2.12 -15.88
CA LEU A 26 9.90 -3.08 -15.46
C LEU A 26 9.20 -4.31 -14.88
N LEU A 27 9.38 -5.46 -15.51
CA LEU A 27 8.77 -6.71 -15.09
C LEU A 27 9.61 -7.36 -13.98
N ALA A 28 8.93 -7.76 -12.90
CA ALA A 28 9.51 -8.51 -11.80
C ALA A 28 8.68 -9.78 -11.57
N PHE A 29 9.29 -10.94 -11.82
CA PHE A 29 8.69 -12.25 -11.57
C PHE A 29 9.30 -12.85 -10.31
N SER A 30 8.47 -13.40 -9.43
CA SER A 30 8.89 -13.98 -8.16
C SER A 30 8.36 -15.41 -8.03
N SER A 31 9.17 -16.29 -7.44
CA SER A 31 8.76 -17.63 -7.03
C SER A 31 8.22 -17.67 -5.59
N MET A 32 8.13 -16.51 -4.92
CA MET A 32 7.57 -16.40 -3.58
C MET A 32 6.04 -16.56 -3.60
N THR A 33 5.46 -16.84 -2.43
CA THR A 33 4.00 -16.94 -2.30
C THR A 33 3.32 -15.60 -2.66
N PRO A 34 2.10 -15.61 -3.22
CA PRO A 34 1.42 -14.37 -3.60
C PRO A 34 1.25 -13.39 -2.43
N ARG A 35 1.06 -13.92 -1.22
CA ARG A 35 1.01 -13.14 0.03
C ARG A 35 2.28 -12.30 0.26
N LEU A 36 3.46 -12.88 0.04
CA LEU A 36 4.73 -12.16 0.15
C LEU A 36 4.96 -11.20 -1.02
N VAL A 37 4.47 -11.54 -2.21
CA VAL A 37 4.49 -10.63 -3.36
C VAL A 37 3.61 -9.41 -3.10
N ALA A 38 2.45 -9.56 -2.46
CA ALA A 38 1.60 -8.45 -2.03
C ALA A 38 2.30 -7.53 -1.01
N CYS A 39 3.09 -8.09 -0.08
CA CYS A 39 3.92 -7.29 0.82
C CYS A 39 5.02 -6.53 0.07
N LEU A 40 5.70 -7.17 -0.89
CA LEU A 40 6.68 -6.50 -1.75
C LEU A 40 6.02 -5.38 -2.57
N TYR A 41 4.84 -5.62 -3.12
CA TYR A 41 4.07 -4.61 -3.85
C TYR A 41 3.78 -3.39 -2.96
N ALA A 42 3.29 -3.61 -1.75
CA ALA A 42 3.06 -2.55 -0.78
C ALA A 42 4.35 -1.78 -0.43
N ASN A 43 5.48 -2.50 -0.29
CA ASN A 43 6.78 -1.88 -0.04
C ASN A 43 7.22 -0.99 -1.20
N LEU A 44 7.08 -1.45 -2.44
CA LEU A 44 7.38 -0.67 -3.65
C LEU A 44 6.50 0.59 -3.76
N CYS A 45 5.31 0.55 -3.17
CA CYS A 45 4.38 1.69 -3.07
C CYS A 45 4.63 2.59 -1.85
N SER A 46 5.57 2.28 -0.96
CA SER A 46 5.80 3.04 0.27
C SER A 46 6.60 4.33 0.04
N PHE A 47 6.36 5.36 0.87
CA PHE A 47 7.13 6.62 0.81
C PHE A 47 8.61 6.43 1.14
N VAL A 48 8.94 5.56 2.10
CA VAL A 48 10.34 5.28 2.47
C VAL A 48 11.13 4.71 1.30
N LEU A 49 10.55 3.79 0.52
CA LEU A 49 11.20 3.25 -0.66
C LEU A 49 11.27 4.28 -1.81
N ASP A 50 10.21 5.08 -2.00
CA ASP A 50 10.20 6.15 -3.01
C ASP A 50 11.27 7.21 -2.71
N TYR A 51 11.48 7.54 -1.44
CA TYR A 51 12.54 8.43 -0.99
C TYR A 51 13.92 7.88 -1.37
N ALA A 52 14.19 6.60 -1.10
CA ALA A 52 15.44 5.96 -1.49
C ALA A 52 15.63 5.92 -3.01
N ALA A 53 14.55 5.68 -3.77
CA ALA A 53 14.59 5.67 -5.22
C ALA A 53 14.92 7.06 -5.80
N ARG A 54 14.34 8.14 -5.24
CA ARG A 54 14.61 9.53 -5.67
C ARG A 54 16.09 9.88 -5.63
N GLN A 55 16.82 9.39 -4.63
CA GLN A 55 18.25 9.67 -4.51
C GLN A 55 19.10 8.98 -5.59
N LYS A 56 18.55 7.94 -6.23
CA LYS A 56 19.26 7.12 -7.24
C LYS A 56 18.80 7.40 -8.67
N VAL A 57 17.60 7.95 -8.87
CA VAL A 57 17.04 8.21 -10.19
C VAL A 57 17.48 9.59 -10.67
N GLY A 58 18.45 9.63 -11.60
CA GLY A 58 18.95 10.87 -12.21
C GLY A 58 18.21 11.34 -13.47
N GLY A 59 17.20 10.59 -13.96
CA GLY A 59 16.48 10.88 -15.21
C GLY A 59 14.97 10.70 -15.09
N LEU A 60 14.24 10.84 -16.20
CA LEU A 60 12.78 10.78 -16.22
C LEU A 60 12.19 9.37 -16.04
N HIS A 61 13.00 8.33 -16.22
CA HIS A 61 12.54 6.94 -16.18
C HIS A 61 13.37 6.11 -15.21
N LEU A 62 12.69 5.29 -14.44
CA LEU A 62 13.31 4.23 -13.65
C LEU A 62 13.83 3.14 -14.60
N LYS A 63 15.08 2.73 -14.41
CA LYS A 63 15.74 1.70 -15.23
C LYS A 63 16.07 0.47 -14.38
N TYR A 64 16.19 -0.70 -15.01
CA TYR A 64 16.45 -1.98 -14.32
C TYR A 64 17.69 -1.94 -13.42
N ASN A 65 18.78 -1.28 -13.85
CA ASN A 65 20.00 -1.18 -13.06
C ASN A 65 19.76 -0.43 -11.73
N VAL A 66 18.94 0.62 -11.73
CA VAL A 66 18.55 1.34 -10.50
C VAL A 66 17.56 0.53 -9.68
N PHE A 67 16.55 -0.05 -10.34
CA PHE A 67 15.51 -0.85 -9.67
C PHE A 67 16.10 -2.02 -8.87
N ARG A 68 17.10 -2.72 -9.44
CA ARG A 68 17.80 -3.84 -8.76
C ARG A 68 18.62 -3.41 -7.53
N GLN A 69 18.83 -2.12 -7.32
CA GLN A 69 19.58 -1.55 -6.20
C GLN A 69 18.69 -0.86 -5.16
N LEU A 70 17.36 -0.90 -5.34
CA LEU A 70 16.45 -0.32 -4.35
C LEU A 70 16.48 -1.16 -3.07
N PRO A 71 16.48 -0.52 -1.89
CA PRO A 71 16.56 -1.22 -0.62
C PRO A 71 15.20 -1.85 -0.29
N VAL A 72 14.83 -2.95 -0.93
CA VAL A 72 13.61 -3.70 -0.62
C VAL A 72 13.83 -4.60 0.59
N LEU A 73 12.84 -4.70 1.47
CA LEU A 73 12.88 -5.61 2.61
C LEU A 73 12.91 -7.08 2.15
N ALA A 74 13.74 -7.89 2.80
CA ALA A 74 13.81 -9.31 2.55
C ALA A 74 12.52 -10.02 3.00
N PRO A 75 12.14 -11.18 2.41
CA PRO A 75 10.94 -11.91 2.78
C PRO A 75 10.83 -12.28 4.28
N SER A 76 11.96 -12.45 4.97
CA SER A 76 12.00 -12.71 6.42
C SER A 76 11.45 -11.55 7.25
N ALA A 77 11.56 -10.30 6.78
CA ALA A 77 11.03 -9.13 7.48
C ALA A 77 9.50 -9.20 7.62
N TYR A 78 8.80 -9.81 6.66
CA TYR A 78 7.34 -9.94 6.69
C TYR A 78 6.84 -11.08 7.60
N ARG A 79 7.74 -11.93 8.09
CA ARG A 79 7.42 -13.02 9.03
C ARG A 79 7.59 -12.62 10.50
N SER A 80 8.09 -11.42 10.74
CA SER A 80 8.33 -10.87 12.08
C SER A 80 7.05 -10.31 12.69
N GLU A 81 6.94 -10.33 14.02
CA GLU A 81 5.84 -9.73 14.79
C GLU A 81 6.16 -8.30 15.27
N HIS A 82 7.36 -7.78 14.97
CA HIS A 82 7.97 -6.65 15.68
C HIS A 82 7.21 -5.31 15.62
N VAL A 83 6.34 -5.10 14.63
CA VAL A 83 5.68 -3.79 14.43
C VAL A 83 4.28 -3.74 15.02
N VAL A 84 3.64 -4.90 15.21
CA VAL A 84 2.24 -4.96 15.65
C VAL A 84 2.08 -6.02 16.72
N ALA A 85 2.21 -5.60 17.98
CA ALA A 85 2.09 -6.48 19.13
C ALA A 85 0.77 -7.28 19.07
N GLY A 86 0.84 -8.59 19.33
CA GLY A 86 -0.34 -9.45 19.41
C GLY A 86 -1.09 -9.72 18.10
N SER A 87 -0.59 -9.27 16.94
CA SER A 87 -1.24 -9.50 15.63
C SER A 87 -0.62 -10.64 14.81
N GLY A 88 0.34 -11.37 15.37
CA GLY A 88 1.10 -12.40 14.66
C GLY A 88 2.08 -11.80 13.64
N PRO A 89 2.47 -12.57 12.61
CA PRO A 89 3.38 -12.11 11.57
C PRO A 89 2.85 -10.85 10.86
N ILE A 90 3.70 -9.87 10.61
CA ILE A 90 3.29 -8.59 10.01
C ILE A 90 2.63 -8.74 8.63
N VAL A 91 2.91 -9.82 7.90
CA VAL A 91 2.17 -10.16 6.67
C VAL A 91 0.66 -10.24 6.89
N GLU A 92 0.20 -10.79 8.03
CA GLU A 92 -1.22 -10.88 8.37
C GLU A 92 -1.84 -9.51 8.62
N TRP A 93 -1.04 -8.56 9.10
CA TRP A 93 -1.47 -7.18 9.31
C TRP A 93 -1.46 -6.36 8.01
N LEU A 94 -0.47 -6.54 7.14
CA LEU A 94 -0.35 -5.81 5.88
C LEU A 94 -1.44 -6.24 4.88
N LEU A 95 -1.72 -7.55 4.79
CA LEU A 95 -2.55 -8.11 3.72
C LEU A 95 -3.98 -7.53 3.63
N PRO A 96 -4.75 -7.38 4.72
CA PRO A 96 -6.09 -6.78 4.65
C PRO A 96 -6.08 -5.38 4.02
N ARG A 97 -5.06 -4.57 4.32
CA ARG A 97 -4.91 -3.21 3.79
C ARG A 97 -4.52 -3.23 2.32
N VAL A 98 -3.58 -4.09 1.93
CA VAL A 98 -3.14 -4.24 0.53
C VAL A 98 -4.28 -4.78 -0.33
N LEU A 99 -4.98 -5.80 0.17
CA LEU A 99 -6.14 -6.40 -0.47
C LEU A 99 -7.21 -5.35 -0.73
N GLU A 100 -7.62 -4.59 0.30
CA GLU A 100 -8.67 -3.58 0.15
C GLU A 100 -8.27 -2.44 -0.79
N LEU A 101 -6.99 -2.01 -0.75
CA LEU A 101 -6.49 -0.98 -1.65
C LEU A 101 -6.41 -1.43 -3.12
N THR A 102 -6.22 -2.74 -3.35
CA THR A 102 -5.98 -3.31 -4.67
C THR A 102 -7.28 -3.82 -5.30
N TYR A 103 -8.01 -4.71 -4.63
CA TYR A 103 -9.18 -5.42 -5.17
C TYR A 103 -10.45 -4.54 -5.18
N THR A 104 -10.50 -3.58 -6.09
CA THR A 104 -11.61 -2.61 -6.21
C THR A 104 -12.55 -2.87 -7.39
N ALA A 105 -12.26 -3.90 -8.19
CA ALA A 105 -13.08 -4.31 -9.32
C ALA A 105 -12.92 -5.83 -9.57
N TRP A 106 -13.93 -6.45 -10.18
CA TRP A 106 -13.96 -7.88 -10.46
C TRP A 106 -12.79 -8.37 -11.34
N ASP A 107 -12.21 -7.52 -12.18
CA ASP A 107 -11.07 -7.87 -13.02
C ASP A 107 -9.79 -8.17 -12.20
N LEU A 108 -9.78 -7.82 -10.90
CA LEU A 108 -8.71 -8.10 -9.94
C LEU A 108 -9.05 -9.28 -9.00
N GLU A 109 -10.11 -10.04 -9.30
CA GLU A 109 -10.53 -11.20 -8.50
C GLU A 109 -9.44 -12.27 -8.40
N SER A 110 -8.67 -12.49 -9.47
CA SER A 110 -7.54 -13.44 -9.45
C SER A 110 -6.50 -13.07 -8.40
N PHE A 111 -6.15 -11.78 -8.28
CA PHE A 111 -5.26 -11.30 -7.22
C PHE A 111 -5.85 -11.55 -5.83
N ALA A 112 -7.15 -11.30 -5.65
CA ALA A 112 -7.82 -11.50 -4.37
C ALA A 112 -7.79 -12.99 -3.95
N GLN A 113 -8.08 -13.90 -4.89
CA GLN A 113 -8.03 -15.34 -4.67
C GLN A 113 -6.61 -15.82 -4.36
N ASP A 114 -5.60 -15.30 -5.07
CA ASP A 114 -4.18 -15.61 -4.84
C ASP A 114 -3.73 -15.27 -3.41
N VAL A 115 -4.33 -14.24 -2.78
CA VAL A 115 -4.06 -13.86 -1.38
C VAL A 115 -5.08 -14.43 -0.39
N GLY A 116 -5.99 -15.29 -0.83
CA GLY A 116 -6.92 -16.05 0.01
C GLY A 116 -8.28 -15.40 0.26
N TYR A 117 -8.68 -14.42 -0.54
CA TYR A 117 -9.97 -13.74 -0.44
C TYR A 117 -10.92 -14.13 -1.59
N TYR A 118 -12.12 -14.60 -1.25
CA TYR A 118 -13.12 -15.10 -2.19
C TYR A 118 -14.42 -14.27 -2.20
N GLY A 119 -14.40 -13.08 -1.59
CA GLY A 119 -15.55 -12.18 -1.53
C GLY A 119 -15.63 -11.20 -2.71
N PRO A 120 -16.62 -10.29 -2.69
CA PRO A 120 -16.77 -9.24 -3.69
C PRO A 120 -15.67 -8.17 -3.59
N PRO A 121 -15.40 -7.40 -4.66
CA PRO A 121 -14.44 -6.30 -4.62
C PRO A 121 -14.85 -5.22 -3.61
N PHE A 122 -13.86 -4.50 -3.09
CA PHE A 122 -14.05 -3.41 -2.15
C PHE A 122 -14.52 -2.14 -2.85
N ARG A 123 -15.46 -1.43 -2.24
CA ARG A 123 -15.96 -0.16 -2.77
C ARG A 123 -14.87 0.91 -2.71
N TRP A 124 -14.79 1.72 -3.76
CA TRP A 124 -13.88 2.85 -3.77
C TRP A 124 -14.35 3.95 -2.81
N ASP A 125 -13.54 4.23 -1.78
CA ASP A 125 -13.74 5.34 -0.84
C ASP A 125 -12.41 6.09 -0.65
N SER A 126 -12.38 7.37 -1.02
CA SER A 126 -11.14 8.16 -1.02
C SER A 126 -10.55 8.37 0.38
N ASP A 127 -11.39 8.61 1.39
CA ASP A 127 -10.96 8.90 2.75
C ASP A 127 -10.47 7.64 3.46
N ARG A 128 -11.19 6.53 3.29
CA ARG A 128 -10.78 5.23 3.78
C ARG A 128 -9.46 4.78 3.15
N ARG A 129 -9.31 4.95 1.84
CA ARG A 129 -8.04 4.67 1.13
C ARG A 129 -6.89 5.55 1.61
N ALA A 130 -7.15 6.78 2.02
CA ALA A 130 -6.09 7.64 2.58
C ALA A 130 -5.58 7.09 3.93
N HIS A 131 -6.47 6.63 4.80
CA HIS A 131 -6.09 5.99 6.07
C HIS A 131 -5.37 4.65 5.87
N LEU A 132 -5.87 3.77 4.99
CA LEU A 132 -5.20 2.50 4.69
C LEU A 132 -3.78 2.70 4.17
N ARG A 133 -3.58 3.69 3.28
CA ARG A 133 -2.23 4.05 2.79
C ARG A 133 -1.36 4.59 3.91
N ALA A 134 -1.89 5.49 4.75
CA ALA A 134 -1.16 6.02 5.90
C ALA A 134 -0.73 4.91 6.87
N GLU A 135 -1.59 3.91 7.11
CA GLU A 135 -1.24 2.75 7.94
C GLU A 135 -0.11 1.93 7.32
N LEU A 136 -0.17 1.63 6.01
CA LEU A 136 0.90 0.92 5.33
C LEU A 136 2.23 1.70 5.35
N ASP A 137 2.20 2.99 5.01
CA ASP A 137 3.40 3.84 4.99
C ASP A 137 4.04 3.92 6.38
N ALA A 138 3.25 4.14 7.44
CA ALA A 138 3.74 4.15 8.81
C ALA A 138 4.39 2.83 9.23
N ALA A 139 3.78 1.69 8.86
CA ALA A 139 4.37 0.37 9.11
C ALA A 139 5.68 0.16 8.34
N PHE A 140 5.79 0.63 7.10
CA PHE A 140 7.05 0.58 6.37
C PHE A 140 8.12 1.47 6.99
N PHE A 141 7.80 2.66 7.48
CA PHE A 141 8.78 3.47 8.22
C PHE A 141 9.36 2.72 9.43
N HIS A 142 8.50 2.03 10.21
CA HIS A 142 8.94 1.15 11.30
C HIS A 142 9.79 -0.03 10.82
N LEU A 143 9.38 -0.73 9.76
CA LEU A 143 10.12 -1.87 9.22
C LEU A 143 11.52 -1.50 8.69
N TYR A 144 11.66 -0.27 8.18
CA TYR A 144 12.95 0.26 7.74
C TYR A 144 13.80 0.82 8.90
N GLY A 145 13.25 0.85 10.12
CA GLY A 145 13.93 1.31 11.32
C GLY A 145 14.11 2.83 11.39
N LEU A 146 13.28 3.61 10.69
CA LEU A 146 13.34 5.06 10.75
C LEU A 146 12.76 5.55 12.07
N SER A 147 13.41 6.56 12.65
CA SER A 147 12.84 7.30 13.78
C SER A 147 11.64 8.13 13.34
N ARG A 148 10.90 8.66 14.32
CA ARG A 148 9.82 9.59 14.05
C ARG A 148 10.30 10.86 13.30
N ASP A 149 11.43 11.42 13.72
CA ASP A 149 12.00 12.62 13.10
C ASP A 149 12.49 12.35 11.68
N ASP A 150 13.10 11.19 11.44
CA ASP A 150 13.49 10.77 10.09
C ASP A 150 12.26 10.55 9.20
N THR A 151 11.18 10.00 9.75
CA THR A 151 9.90 9.83 9.05
C THR A 151 9.31 11.19 8.66
N ASP A 152 9.32 12.14 9.60
CA ASP A 152 8.89 13.53 9.37
C ASP A 152 9.70 14.18 8.23
N TYR A 153 11.02 14.05 8.29
CA TYR A 153 11.96 14.55 7.29
C TYR A 153 11.75 13.92 5.92
N VAL A 154 11.55 12.59 5.85
CA VAL A 154 11.26 11.91 4.59
C VAL A 154 9.99 12.49 3.97
N MET A 155 8.93 12.67 4.75
CA MET A 155 7.68 13.25 4.25
C MET A 155 7.84 14.68 3.72
N GLU A 156 8.73 15.48 4.31
CA GLU A 156 9.05 16.83 3.81
C GLU A 156 9.67 16.84 2.41
N SER A 157 10.31 15.74 2.00
CA SER A 157 10.94 15.63 0.67
C SER A 157 9.94 15.44 -0.49
N PHE A 158 8.63 15.44 -0.22
CA PHE A 158 7.55 15.24 -1.21
C PHE A 158 6.72 16.51 -1.46
N PRO A 159 7.30 17.58 -2.06
CA PRO A 159 6.63 18.87 -2.19
C PRO A 159 5.40 18.84 -3.12
N VAL A 160 5.34 17.90 -4.06
CA VAL A 160 4.14 17.71 -4.92
C VAL A 160 2.99 17.14 -4.11
N VAL A 161 3.24 16.15 -3.24
CA VAL A 161 2.22 15.57 -2.36
C VAL A 161 1.71 16.65 -1.41
N ARG A 162 2.63 17.39 -0.76
CA ARG A 162 2.31 18.52 0.10
C ARG A 162 1.37 19.52 -0.58
N ARG A 163 1.75 20.04 -1.75
CA ARG A 163 0.93 21.03 -2.48
C ARG A 163 -0.44 20.49 -2.88
N ASN A 164 -0.52 19.20 -3.22
CA ASN A 164 -1.79 18.57 -3.57
C ASN A 164 -2.71 18.46 -2.35
N ASP A 165 -2.17 18.05 -1.21
CA ASP A 165 -2.91 17.96 0.05
C ASP A 165 -3.34 19.34 0.55
N GLU A 166 -2.44 20.33 0.56
CA GLU A 166 -2.76 21.70 0.98
C GLU A 166 -3.86 22.31 0.10
N ARG A 167 -3.86 22.02 -1.21
CA ARG A 167 -4.93 22.44 -2.12
C ARG A 167 -6.26 21.74 -1.83
N ALA A 168 -6.23 20.45 -1.51
CA ALA A 168 -7.45 19.65 -1.33
C ALA A 168 -8.04 19.73 0.08
N HIS A 169 -7.20 19.98 1.09
CA HIS A 169 -7.54 19.80 2.50
C HIS A 169 -7.09 20.97 3.39
N GLY A 170 -6.32 21.93 2.88
CA GLY A 170 -5.80 23.05 3.66
C GLY A 170 -4.63 22.70 4.59
N GLU A 171 -4.17 21.45 4.58
CA GLU A 171 -3.06 20.95 5.39
C GLU A 171 -2.28 19.87 4.63
N PHE A 172 -1.07 19.51 5.09
CA PHE A 172 -0.35 18.34 4.59
C PHE A 172 -0.92 17.04 5.19
N ARG A 173 -2.18 16.74 4.86
CA ARG A 173 -3.01 15.68 5.45
C ARG A 173 -2.34 14.31 5.44
N THR A 174 -1.70 13.92 4.34
CA THR A 174 -1.01 12.63 4.19
C THR A 174 0.11 12.49 5.23
N LYS A 175 0.95 13.51 5.39
CA LYS A 175 2.01 13.54 6.40
C LYS A 175 1.41 13.42 7.81
N ARG A 176 0.39 14.23 8.13
CA ARG A 176 -0.28 14.17 9.43
C ARG A 176 -0.80 12.76 9.75
N LEU A 177 -1.55 12.14 8.82
CA LEU A 177 -2.10 10.79 9.00
C LEU A 177 -1.00 9.74 9.19
N ILE A 178 0.07 9.79 8.39
CA ILE A 178 1.19 8.84 8.52
C ILE A 178 1.85 8.97 9.90
N LEU A 179 2.13 10.18 10.36
CA LEU A 179 2.79 10.40 11.65
C LEU A 179 1.90 10.01 12.82
N GLU A 180 0.60 10.29 12.74
CA GLU A 180 -0.38 9.85 13.74
C GLU A 180 -0.48 8.33 13.85
N VAL A 181 -0.41 7.60 12.73
CA VAL A 181 -0.35 6.13 12.77
C VAL A 181 1.02 5.64 13.23
N TYR A 182 2.10 6.28 12.81
CA TYR A 182 3.45 5.96 13.26
C TYR A 182 3.56 6.04 14.79
N ASP A 183 3.03 7.09 15.39
CA ASP A 183 3.00 7.29 16.84
C ASP A 183 2.17 6.19 17.51
N ALA A 184 0.98 5.90 16.98
CA ALA A 184 0.11 4.84 17.51
C ALA A 184 0.74 3.43 17.41
N LEU A 185 1.48 3.13 16.34
CA LEU A 185 2.25 1.89 16.21
C LEU A 185 3.40 1.85 17.22
N SER A 186 4.07 2.98 17.44
CA SER A 186 5.13 3.10 18.44
C SER A 186 4.59 2.86 19.86
N ASP A 187 3.44 3.43 20.18
CA ASP A 187 2.76 3.26 21.46
C ASP A 187 2.29 1.82 21.68
N ALA A 188 1.74 1.19 20.65
CA ALA A 188 1.37 -0.23 20.64
C ALA A 188 2.60 -1.12 20.91
N ALA A 189 3.71 -0.89 20.20
CA ALA A 189 4.95 -1.63 20.38
C ALA A 189 5.53 -1.46 21.80
N ARG A 190 5.52 -0.24 22.37
CA ARG A 190 6.01 0.02 23.73
C ARG A 190 5.11 -0.58 24.82
N SER A 191 3.80 -0.52 24.64
CA SER A 191 2.82 -1.00 25.64
C SER A 191 2.55 -2.50 25.56
N GLY A 192 2.95 -3.16 24.47
CA GLY A 192 2.60 -4.55 24.18
C GLY A 192 1.13 -4.76 23.80
N SER A 193 0.35 -3.68 23.67
CA SER A 193 -1.05 -3.75 23.23
C SER A 193 -1.13 -3.72 21.70
N PRO A 194 -2.08 -4.44 21.08
CA PRO A 194 -2.24 -4.42 19.63
C PRO A 194 -2.65 -3.04 19.13
N TYR A 195 -2.08 -2.63 18.00
CA TYR A 195 -2.56 -1.45 17.28
C TYR A 195 -3.98 -1.69 16.78
N VAL A 196 -4.86 -0.73 17.02
CA VAL A 196 -6.24 -0.74 16.53
C VAL A 196 -6.36 0.28 15.39
N SER A 197 -6.82 -0.18 14.23
CA SER A 197 -7.09 0.69 13.10
C SER A 197 -8.15 1.72 13.47
N ARG A 198 -8.00 2.95 12.96
CA ARG A 198 -9.00 4.02 13.14
C ARG A 198 -10.22 3.86 12.24
N LEU A 199 -10.18 2.87 11.34
CA LEU A 199 -11.25 2.58 10.41
C LEU A 199 -12.32 1.71 11.06
N GLU A 200 -13.57 2.17 10.99
CA GLU A 200 -14.76 1.36 11.22
C GLU A 200 -15.58 1.34 9.93
N PRO A 201 -15.82 0.17 9.31
CA PRO A 201 -15.36 -1.16 9.72
C PRO A 201 -13.85 -1.38 9.54
N PRO A 202 -13.23 -2.41 10.15
CA PRO A 202 -11.78 -2.65 10.02
C PRO A 202 -11.36 -2.95 8.57
N PRO A 203 -10.05 -2.92 8.25
CA PRO A 203 -9.54 -3.24 6.92
C PRO A 203 -10.02 -4.62 6.42
N ALA A 204 -10.39 -4.69 5.14
CA ALA A 204 -10.93 -5.85 4.45
C ALA A 204 -12.26 -6.42 5.00
N ASP A 205 -13.03 -5.62 5.75
CA ASP A 205 -14.35 -6.06 6.24
C ASP A 205 -15.39 -6.18 5.10
N PRO A 206 -16.21 -7.24 5.06
CA PRO A 206 -17.26 -7.40 4.04
C PRO A 206 -18.27 -6.24 3.97
N ARG A 207 -18.46 -5.45 5.02
CA ARG A 207 -19.37 -4.30 5.02
C ARG A 207 -18.94 -3.19 4.04
N VAL A 208 -17.67 -3.15 3.63
CA VAL A 208 -17.16 -2.19 2.64
C VAL A 208 -17.07 -2.75 1.22
N THR A 209 -17.57 -3.95 0.96
CA THR A 209 -17.56 -4.54 -0.38
C THR A 209 -18.76 -4.12 -1.22
N HIS A 210 -18.66 -4.35 -2.52
CA HIS A 210 -19.81 -4.35 -3.43
C HIS A 210 -20.73 -5.53 -3.10
N ALA A 211 -21.97 -5.48 -3.60
CA ALA A 211 -22.83 -6.66 -3.57
C ALA A 211 -22.16 -7.84 -4.29
N ALA A 212 -22.50 -9.05 -3.86
CA ALA A 212 -22.08 -10.27 -4.56
C ALA A 212 -22.47 -10.21 -6.03
N ARG A 213 -21.65 -10.83 -6.88
CA ARG A 213 -21.93 -10.89 -8.32
C ARG A 213 -23.31 -11.53 -8.51
N PRO A 214 -24.21 -10.92 -9.29
CA PRO A 214 -25.46 -11.57 -9.64
C PRO A 214 -25.15 -12.90 -10.30
N ASP A 215 -25.82 -13.97 -9.87
CA ASP A 215 -25.65 -15.28 -10.49
C ASP A 215 -26.04 -15.19 -11.97
N PRO A 216 -25.12 -15.43 -12.93
CA PRO A 216 -25.46 -15.41 -14.34
C PRO A 216 -26.48 -16.48 -14.73
N ALA A 217 -26.73 -17.49 -13.88
CA ALA A 217 -27.75 -18.51 -14.06
C ALA A 217 -29.14 -18.10 -13.52
N ALA A 218 -29.25 -17.04 -12.73
CA ALA A 218 -30.52 -16.52 -12.23
C ALA A 218 -31.22 -15.69 -13.33
N ARG A 219 -31.78 -16.37 -14.35
CA ARG A 219 -32.80 -15.74 -15.20
C ARG A 219 -34.03 -15.46 -14.35
N PRO A 220 -34.68 -14.29 -14.49
CA PRO A 220 -36.01 -14.11 -13.93
C PRO A 220 -36.93 -15.15 -14.58
N VAL A 221 -37.59 -15.96 -13.75
CA VAL A 221 -38.76 -16.71 -14.16
C VAL A 221 -39.80 -15.65 -14.50
N GLY A 222 -40.04 -15.44 -15.80
CA GLY A 222 -41.07 -14.53 -16.26
C GLY A 222 -42.45 -15.07 -15.90
N ASP A 223 -43.27 -14.21 -15.31
CA ASP A 223 -44.73 -14.37 -15.18
C ASP A 223 -45.43 -14.15 -16.53
#